data_AF-A0A926BIE2-F1
#
_entry.id   AF-A0A926BIE2-F1
#
_cell.length_a   1.000
_cell.length_b   1.000
_cell.length_c   1.000
_cell.angle_alpha   90.00
_cell.angle_beta   90.00
_cell.angle_gamma   90.00
#
_symmetry.space_group_name_H-M   'P 1'
#
loop_
_entity.id
_entity.type
_entity.pdbx_description
1 polymer ?
#
loop_
_entity_poly.entity_id
_entity_poly.type
_entity_poly.pdbx_seq_one_letter_code
_entity_poly.pdbx_strand_id
1 'polypeptide(L)'
;MIADLSVNHAEKAFLIAGHTVDRVVADYGYDTIVRTFDATGYLEHGYIAVQLKASDAPEYSQAGDFVTVRVDERDDRFWRRDKLPVALILYDAANDTAFYVHYQTLPQTTRRSVRIPTANRFDVQAVQSLRDAKNDRLKGLP
;
A
#
# COMPACT_ATOMS: atom_id res chain seq x y z
N MET A 1 -7.01 13.05 -11.95
CA MET A 1 -5.78 13.82 -11.69
C MET A 1 -5.09 13.39 -10.40
N ILE A 2 -5.57 13.71 -9.19
CA ILE A 2 -4.83 13.33 -7.96
C ILE A 2 -4.76 11.80 -7.74
N ALA A 3 -5.78 11.05 -8.19
CA ALA A 3 -5.73 9.60 -8.20
C ALA A 3 -4.62 9.07 -9.13
N ASP A 4 -4.51 9.62 -10.34
CA ASP A 4 -3.46 9.26 -11.30
C ASP A 4 -2.06 9.62 -10.78
N LEU A 5 -1.93 10.76 -10.10
CA LEU A 5 -0.70 11.17 -9.41
C LEU A 5 -0.34 10.21 -8.27
N SER A 6 -1.33 9.75 -7.50
CA SER A 6 -1.11 8.72 -6.47
C SER A 6 -0.59 7.42 -7.06
N VAL A 7 -1.16 6.97 -8.18
CA VAL A 7 -0.68 5.76 -8.89
C VAL A 7 0.74 5.98 -9.40
N ASN A 8 1.01 7.13 -10.03
CA ASN A 8 2.34 7.45 -10.54
C ASN A 8 3.40 7.53 -9.43
N HIS A 9 3.09 8.17 -8.31
CA HIS A 9 3.98 8.27 -7.16
C HIS A 9 4.32 6.87 -6.62
N ALA A 10 3.32 6.00 -6.48
CA ALA A 10 3.55 4.64 -6.01
C ALA A 10 4.35 3.80 -7.01
N GLU A 11 3.96 3.82 -8.29
CA GLU A 11 4.65 3.11 -9.36
C GLU A 11 6.11 3.52 -9.48
N LYS A 12 6.40 4.83 -9.44
CA LYS A 12 7.76 5.35 -9.50
C LYS A 12 8.62 4.75 -8.38
N ALA A 13 8.12 4.66 -7.16
CA ALA A 13 8.85 4.07 -6.04
C ALA A 13 9.14 2.58 -6.28
N PHE A 14 8.16 1.80 -6.75
CA PHE A 14 8.35 0.38 -7.08
C PHE A 14 9.33 0.18 -8.24
N LEU A 15 9.25 0.98 -9.29
CA LEU A 15 10.15 0.90 -10.45
C LEU A 15 11.59 1.24 -10.05
N ILE A 16 11.80 2.29 -9.24
CA ILE A 16 13.13 2.65 -8.72
C ILE A 16 13.69 1.52 -7.84
N ALA A 17 12.82 0.82 -7.09
CA ALA A 17 13.21 -0.34 -6.30
C ALA A 17 13.50 -1.61 -7.13
N GLY A 18 13.39 -1.55 -8.46
CA GLY A 18 13.66 -2.69 -9.36
C GLY A 18 12.51 -3.68 -9.45
N HIS A 19 11.27 -3.21 -9.28
CA HIS A 19 10.06 -4.04 -9.33
C HIS A 19 9.13 -3.59 -10.45
N THR A 20 8.22 -4.47 -10.87
CA THR A 20 7.23 -4.14 -11.91
C THR A 20 5.84 -4.02 -11.31
N VAL A 21 5.04 -3.12 -11.88
CA VAL A 21 3.70 -2.80 -11.42
C VAL A 21 2.71 -3.00 -12.56
N ASP A 22 1.66 -3.77 -12.28
CA ASP A 22 0.50 -3.87 -13.14
C ASP A 22 -0.63 -3.05 -12.53
N ARG A 23 -1.15 -2.08 -13.29
CA ARG A 23 -2.40 -1.40 -12.92
C ARG A 23 -3.57 -2.34 -13.15
N VAL A 24 -4.40 -2.51 -12.12
CA VAL A 24 -5.58 -3.34 -12.21
C VAL A 24 -6.74 -2.47 -12.71
N VAL A 25 -7.22 -2.77 -13.92
CA VAL A 25 -8.33 -2.03 -14.54
C VAL A 25 -9.70 -2.62 -14.16
N ALA A 26 -9.73 -3.81 -13.55
CA ALA A 26 -10.95 -4.50 -13.16
C ALA A 26 -11.30 -4.26 -11.66
N ASP A 27 -12.59 -4.33 -11.30
CA ASP A 27 -13.17 -4.01 -9.96
C ASP A 27 -12.80 -4.99 -8.83
N TYR A 28 -11.61 -5.59 -8.84
CA TYR A 28 -11.17 -6.57 -7.83
C TYR A 28 -10.71 -5.95 -6.50
N GLY A 29 -10.96 -4.66 -6.27
CA GLY A 29 -10.72 -3.99 -4.99
C GLY A 29 -9.25 -3.64 -4.70
N TYR A 30 -8.41 -3.57 -5.74
CA TYR A 30 -7.03 -3.08 -5.67
C TYR A 30 -6.76 -2.17 -6.87
N ASP A 31 -5.87 -1.20 -6.72
CA ASP A 31 -5.48 -0.32 -7.84
C ASP A 31 -4.28 -0.88 -8.59
N THR A 32 -3.33 -1.53 -7.90
CA THR A 32 -2.16 -2.13 -8.53
C THR A 32 -1.73 -3.46 -7.89
N ILE A 33 -1.03 -4.27 -8.68
CA ILE A 33 -0.34 -5.49 -8.24
C ILE A 33 1.14 -5.35 -8.59
N VAL A 34 2.01 -5.70 -7.65
CA VAL A 34 3.47 -5.57 -7.80
C VAL A 34 4.12 -6.95 -7.83
N ARG A 35 4.97 -7.17 -8.83
CA ARG A 35 5.92 -8.28 -8.88
C ARG A 35 7.26 -7.82 -8.32
N THR A 36 7.77 -8.55 -7.33
CA THR A 36 9.06 -8.26 -6.73
C THR A 36 10.13 -9.18 -7.29
N PHE A 37 11.36 -8.68 -7.31
CA PHE A 37 12.52 -9.37 -7.83
C PHE A 37 13.62 -9.35 -6.77
N ASP A 38 14.41 -10.41 -6.72
CA ASP A 38 15.57 -10.46 -5.84
C ASP A 38 16.74 -9.61 -6.37
N ALA A 39 17.83 -9.56 -5.59
CA ALA A 39 19.01 -8.78 -5.95
C ALA A 39 19.70 -9.22 -7.26
N THR A 40 19.40 -10.43 -7.74
CA THR A 40 19.90 -10.97 -9.01
C THR A 40 18.91 -10.82 -10.16
N GLY A 41 17.74 -10.21 -9.91
CA GLY A 41 16.71 -9.97 -10.90
C GLY A 41 15.78 -11.15 -11.16
N TYR A 42 15.81 -12.21 -10.33
CA TYR A 42 14.85 -13.30 -10.45
C TYR A 42 13.52 -12.93 -9.82
N LEU A 43 12.43 -13.36 -10.46
CA LEU A 43 11.08 -13.18 -9.97
C LEU A 43 10.91 -13.91 -8.63
N GLU A 44 10.42 -13.19 -7.63
CA GLU A 44 10.08 -13.79 -6.34
C GLU A 44 8.64 -14.29 -6.33
N HIS A 45 8.36 -15.31 -5.51
CA HIS A 45 7.01 -15.86 -5.41
C HIS A 45 6.00 -14.83 -4.87
N GLY A 46 4.77 -14.92 -5.41
CA GLY A 46 3.63 -14.11 -5.01
C GLY A 46 3.68 -12.66 -5.48
N TYR A 47 2.78 -11.86 -4.93
CA TYR A 47 2.57 -10.46 -5.33
C TYR A 47 2.31 -9.59 -4.12
N ILE A 48 2.54 -8.28 -4.25
CA ILE A 48 1.99 -7.29 -3.33
C ILE A 48 0.76 -6.69 -3.99
N ALA A 49 -0.39 -6.74 -3.31
CA ALA A 49 -1.58 -6.02 -3.73
C ALA A 49 -1.57 -4.63 -3.09
N VAL A 50 -1.92 -3.60 -3.85
CA VAL A 50 -1.87 -2.21 -3.39
C VAL A 50 -3.21 -1.54 -3.62
N GLN A 51 -3.76 -0.98 -2.54
CA GLN A 51 -4.83 -0.01 -2.61
C GLN A 51 -4.26 1.39 -2.40
N LEU A 52 -4.58 2.29 -3.32
CA LEU A 52 -4.26 3.70 -3.27
C LEU A 52 -5.49 4.50 -2.87
N LYS A 53 -5.25 5.56 -2.10
CA LYS A 53 -6.18 6.64 -1.81
C LYS A 53 -5.43 7.95 -2.01
N ALA A 54 -6.12 8.98 -2.48
CA ALA A 54 -5.52 10.29 -2.68
C ALA A 54 -6.40 11.36 -2.00
N SER A 55 -5.77 12.36 -1.39
CA SER A 55 -6.44 13.54 -0.87
C SER A 55 -5.58 14.78 -1.09
N ASP A 56 -6.19 15.89 -1.48
CA ASP A 56 -5.61 17.23 -1.51
C ASP A 56 -5.82 17.99 -0.19
N ALA A 57 -6.63 17.45 0.72
CA ALA A 57 -6.82 17.93 2.08
C ALA A 57 -6.87 16.75 3.08
N PRO A 58 -5.76 16.02 3.30
CA PRO A 58 -5.75 14.87 4.20
C PRO A 58 -6.06 15.25 5.67
N GLU A 59 -6.83 14.39 6.33
CA GLU A 59 -7.21 14.56 7.74
C GLU A 59 -6.05 14.13 8.67
N TYR A 60 -5.19 15.08 9.03
CA TYR A 60 -4.13 14.87 10.02
C TYR A 60 -4.67 14.92 11.46
N SER A 61 -4.12 14.10 12.35
CA SER A 61 -4.34 14.21 13.79
C SER A 61 -3.79 15.52 14.35
N GLN A 62 -4.30 15.99 15.49
CA GLN A 62 -3.87 17.25 16.12
C GLN A 62 -2.36 17.34 16.34
N ALA A 63 -1.71 16.23 16.69
CA ALA A 63 -0.25 16.17 16.90
C ALA A 63 0.55 15.98 15.58
N GLY A 64 -0.12 15.70 14.46
CA GLY A 64 0.54 15.42 13.17
C GLY A 64 1.10 14.00 13.03
N ASP A 65 0.99 13.15 14.06
CA ASP A 65 1.57 11.80 14.07
C ASP A 65 0.84 10.80 13.16
N PHE A 66 -0.40 11.10 12.79
CA PHE A 66 -1.23 10.24 11.95
C PHE A 66 -1.96 11.05 10.89
N VAL A 67 -2.17 10.41 9.75
CA VAL A 67 -3.15 10.80 8.74
C VAL A 67 -4.24 9.73 8.68
N THR A 68 -5.49 10.14 8.51
CA THR A 68 -6.65 9.24 8.53
C THR A 68 -7.24 9.08 7.15
N VAL A 69 -7.57 7.85 6.78
CA VAL A 69 -8.26 7.52 5.53
C VAL A 69 -9.47 6.64 5.79
N ARG A 70 -10.56 6.90 5.06
CA ARG A 70 -11.77 6.09 5.13
C ARG A 70 -11.61 4.84 4.27
N VAL A 71 -12.06 3.70 4.82
CA VAL A 71 -12.08 2.41 4.14
C VAL A 71 -13.49 1.82 4.26
N ASP A 72 -14.03 1.30 3.16
CA ASP A 72 -15.33 0.65 3.17
C ASP A 72 -15.27 -0.69 3.91
N GLU A 73 -16.39 -1.08 4.53
CA GLU A 73 -16.45 -2.32 5.29
C GLU A 73 -16.26 -3.56 4.40
N ARG A 74 -16.72 -3.51 3.15
CA ARG A 74 -16.51 -4.59 2.17
C ARG A 74 -15.02 -4.78 1.90
N ASP A 75 -14.33 -3.69 1.62
CA ASP A 75 -12.90 -3.66 1.32
C ASP A 75 -12.07 -4.14 2.52
N ASP A 76 -12.38 -3.65 3.73
CA ASP A 76 -11.73 -4.10 4.96
C ASP A 76 -11.84 -5.62 5.16
N ARG A 77 -13.04 -6.17 5.01
CA ARG A 77 -13.26 -7.62 5.15
C ARG A 77 -12.54 -8.41 4.06
N PHE A 78 -12.48 -7.88 2.84
CA PHE A 78 -11.82 -8.53 1.71
C PHE A 78 -10.30 -8.56 1.93
N TRP A 79 -9.67 -7.40 2.13
CA TRP A 79 -8.21 -7.27 2.26
C TRP A 79 -7.65 -8.01 3.49
N ARG A 80 -8.37 -8.05 4.61
CA ARG A 80 -7.95 -8.80 5.80
C ARG A 80 -7.87 -10.31 5.57
N ARG A 81 -8.73 -10.84 4.70
CA ARG A 81 -8.83 -12.29 4.41
C ARG A 81 -8.01 -12.69 3.19
N ASP A 82 -7.51 -11.74 2.43
CA ASP A 82 -6.72 -12.02 1.25
C ASP A 82 -5.41 -12.74 1.62
N LYS A 83 -5.02 -13.67 0.75
CA LYS A 83 -3.74 -14.38 0.84
C LYS A 83 -2.59 -13.46 0.45
N LEU A 84 -2.80 -12.57 -0.51
CA LEU A 84 -1.82 -11.58 -0.93
C LEU A 84 -1.62 -10.54 0.19
N PRO A 85 -0.39 -10.15 0.51
CA PRO A 85 -0.15 -8.98 1.35
C PRO A 85 -0.73 -7.73 0.67
N VAL A 86 -1.51 -6.96 1.43
CA VAL A 86 -2.17 -5.74 0.96
C VAL A 86 -1.49 -4.53 1.59
N ALA A 87 -0.99 -3.61 0.77
CA ALA A 87 -0.55 -2.30 1.20
C ALA A 87 -1.68 -1.28 0.97
N LEU A 88 -2.03 -0.52 2.00
CA LEU A 88 -2.87 0.67 1.83
C LEU A 88 -1.97 1.90 1.85
N ILE A 89 -2.02 2.68 0.77
CA ILE A 89 -1.21 3.88 0.59
C ILE A 89 -2.14 5.08 0.47
N LEU A 90 -1.90 6.11 1.29
CA LEU A 90 -2.54 7.41 1.15
C LEU A 90 -1.55 8.42 0.58
N TYR A 91 -1.87 8.98 -0.58
CA TYR A 91 -1.14 10.08 -1.20
C TYR A 91 -1.75 11.42 -0.78
N ASP A 92 -0.92 12.26 -0.16
CA ASP A 92 -1.19 13.66 0.12
C ASP A 92 -0.73 14.49 -1.09
N ALA A 93 -1.69 14.89 -1.92
CA ALA A 93 -1.44 15.62 -3.15
C ALA A 93 -0.98 17.06 -2.92
N ALA A 94 -1.29 17.66 -1.76
CA ALA A 94 -0.86 19.02 -1.46
C ALA A 94 0.64 19.10 -1.15
N ASN A 95 1.20 18.03 -0.60
CA ASN A 95 2.61 17.96 -0.21
C ASN A 95 3.46 17.01 -1.08
N ASP A 96 2.89 16.45 -2.15
CA ASP A 96 3.53 15.45 -3.03
C ASP A 96 4.26 14.35 -2.24
N THR A 97 3.51 13.72 -1.33
CA THR A 97 4.05 12.70 -0.42
C THR A 97 3.01 11.62 -0.18
N ALA A 98 3.46 10.43 0.20
CA ALA A 98 2.58 9.32 0.51
C ALA A 98 2.95 8.64 1.81
N PHE A 99 1.98 7.96 2.41
CA PHE A 99 2.12 7.18 3.62
C PHE A 99 1.51 5.80 3.45
N TYR A 100 2.02 4.79 4.16
CA TYR A 100 1.54 3.43 3.99
C TYR A 100 1.38 2.63 5.29
N VAL A 101 0.57 1.58 5.19
CA VAL A 101 0.48 0.50 6.18
C VAL A 101 0.35 -0.84 5.50
N HIS A 102 0.87 -1.88 6.15
CA HIS A 102 0.52 -3.27 5.82
C HIS A 102 -0.88 -3.52 6.36
N TYR A 103 -1.87 -3.64 5.47
CA TYR A 103 -3.28 -3.64 5.87
C TYR A 103 -3.61 -4.77 6.85
N GLN A 104 -3.05 -5.96 6.64
CA GLN A 104 -3.31 -7.11 7.50
C GLN A 104 -2.66 -7.03 8.89
N THR A 105 -1.72 -6.11 9.14
CA THR A 105 -1.14 -5.93 10.48
C THR A 105 -1.92 -4.91 11.32
N LEU A 106 -2.87 -4.20 10.71
CA LEU A 106 -3.72 -3.24 11.42
C LEU A 106 -4.63 -3.97 12.42
N PRO A 107 -4.81 -3.41 13.63
CA PRO A 107 -5.80 -3.93 14.56
C PRO A 107 -7.19 -3.92 13.92
N GLN A 108 -8.01 -4.91 14.26
CA GLN A 108 -9.42 -4.87 13.89
C GLN A 108 -10.07 -3.68 14.60
N THR A 109 -10.76 -2.86 13.83
CA THR A 109 -11.43 -1.67 14.34
C THR A 109 -12.88 -1.71 13.88
N THR A 110 -13.80 -1.30 14.74
CA THR A 110 -15.20 -1.07 14.37
C THR A 110 -15.39 0.22 13.57
N ARG A 111 -14.33 1.03 13.45
CA ARG A 111 -14.34 2.32 12.74
C ARG A 111 -13.97 2.13 11.28
N ARG A 112 -14.71 2.79 10.39
CA ARG A 112 -14.48 2.87 8.93
C ARG A 112 -13.26 3.72 8.53
N SER A 113 -12.30 3.88 9.44
CA SER A 113 -11.17 4.79 9.29
C SER A 113 -9.89 4.12 9.75
N VAL A 114 -8.89 4.11 8.87
CA VAL A 114 -7.53 3.65 9.16
C VAL A 114 -6.67 4.86 9.49
N ARG A 115 -5.92 4.76 10.59
CA ARG A 115 -4.89 5.74 10.94
C ARG A 115 -3.55 5.25 10.42
N ILE A 116 -2.92 6.02 9.57
CA ILE A 116 -1.60 5.75 9.00
C ILE A 116 -0.60 6.64 9.74
N PRO A 117 0.43 6.09 10.39
CA PRO A 117 1.49 6.90 11.01
C PRO A 117 2.19 7.74 9.96
N THR A 118 2.40 9.03 10.22
CA THR A 118 3.12 9.92 9.28
C THR A 118 4.61 9.61 9.19
N ALA A 119 5.15 8.85 10.16
CA ALA A 119 6.48 8.26 10.10
C ALA A 119 6.58 7.15 9.02
N ASN A 120 5.47 6.51 8.65
CA ASN A 120 5.45 5.49 7.60
C ASN A 120 5.34 6.14 6.21
N ARG A 121 6.35 6.93 5.83
CA ARG A 121 6.44 7.49 4.48
C ARG A 121 6.54 6.38 3.45
N PHE A 122 5.88 6.54 2.32
CA PHE A 122 5.96 5.60 1.21
C PHE A 122 7.03 6.04 0.21
N ASP A 123 8.19 5.40 0.31
CA ASP A 123 9.36 5.61 -0.53
C ASP A 123 9.99 4.26 -0.95
N VAL A 124 11.21 4.28 -1.49
CA VAL A 124 11.92 3.05 -1.90
C VAL A 124 12.19 2.11 -0.71
N GLN A 125 12.42 2.64 0.49
CA GLN A 125 12.62 1.83 1.70
C GLN A 125 11.31 1.18 2.12
N ALA A 126 10.17 1.88 2.01
CA ALA A 126 8.86 1.29 2.20
C ALA A 126 8.60 0.12 1.24
N VAL A 127 9.01 0.24 -0.02
CA VAL A 127 8.89 -0.86 -1.00
C VAL A 127 9.68 -2.10 -0.54
N GLN A 128 10.89 -1.92 -0.03
CA GLN A 128 11.68 -3.03 0.53
C GLN A 128 10.97 -3.67 1.72
N SER A 129 10.41 -2.87 2.62
CA SER A 129 9.63 -3.37 3.77
C SER A 129 8.40 -4.18 3.33
N LEU A 130 7.67 -3.71 2.31
CA LEU A 130 6.55 -4.45 1.72
C LEU A 130 6.99 -5.78 1.10
N ARG A 131 8.13 -5.79 0.38
CA ARG A 131 8.72 -6.99 -0.21
C ARG A 131 9.10 -8.01 0.85
N ASP A 132 9.76 -7.58 1.93
CA ASP A 132 10.19 -8.46 3.01
C ASP A 132 9.00 -9.05 3.74
N ALA A 133 7.99 -8.23 4.07
CA ALA A 133 6.74 -8.71 4.67
C ALA A 133 6.00 -9.71 3.76
N LYS A 134 6.00 -9.49 2.43
CA LYS A 134 5.47 -10.45 1.46
C LYS A 134 6.25 -11.77 1.53
N ASN A 135 7.57 -11.72 1.44
CA ASN A 135 8.41 -12.92 1.50
C ASN A 135 8.21 -13.69 2.80
N ASP A 136 8.15 -13.01 3.94
CA ASP A 136 7.92 -13.65 5.25
C ASP A 136 6.55 -14.31 5.35
N ARG A 137 5.50 -13.69 4.82
CA ARG A 137 4.15 -14.28 4.76
C ARG A 137 4.12 -15.54 3.90
N LEU A 138 4.89 -15.56 2.80
CA LEU A 138 4.88 -16.68 1.85
C LEU A 138 5.82 -17.82 2.25
N LYS A 139 6.84 -17.58 3.10
CA LYS A 139 7.71 -18.63 3.66
C LYS A 139 6.96 -19.76 4.39
N GLY A 140 5.72 -19.51 4.81
CA GLY A 140 4.86 -20.50 5.50
C GLY A 140 3.83 -21.21 4.62
N LEU A 141 3.84 -20.99 3.29
CA LEU A 141 2.93 -21.66 2.37
C LEU A 141 3.67 -22.83 1.66
N PRO A 142 3.03 -24.00 1.54
CA PRO A 142 3.62 -25.18 0.91
C PRO A 142 3.91 -24.97 -0.59
#